data_AF-A0A971PWM9-F1
#
_entry.id   AF-A0A971PWM9-F1
#
_cell.length_a   1.000
_cell.length_b   1.000
_cell.length_c   1.000
_cell.angle_alpha   90.00
_cell.angle_beta   90.00
_cell.angle_gamma   90.00
#
_symmetry.space_group_name_H-M   'P 1'
#
loop_
_entity.id
_entity.type
_entity.pdbx_description
1 polymer ?
#
loop_
_entity_poly.entity_id
_entity_poly.type
_entity_poly.pdbx_seq_one_letter_code
_entity_poly.pdbx_strand_id
1 'polypeptide(L)' 'LGATAETVVHFADLTDDEIEAYVATGEPLQVAGAFTIDGLGAPFVRGIEGDHTNVVGLSLPLLRELLRDLGVRWSDLTT' A
#
# COMPACT_ATOMS: atom_id res chain seq x y z
N LEU A 1 13.86 -6.97 18.55
CA LEU A 1 13.47 -7.24 17.15
C LEU A 1 12.62 -6.07 16.68
N GLY A 2 12.99 -5.46 15.57
CA GLY A 2 12.30 -4.31 15.00
C GLY A 2 13.01 -3.90 13.72
N ALA A 3 12.23 -3.62 12.69
CA ALA A 3 12.69 -3.19 11.38
C ALA A 3 11.55 -2.40 10.71
N THR A 4 11.89 -1.64 9.67
CA THR A 4 10.95 -0.79 8.93
C THR A 4 10.96 -1.17 7.46
N ALA A 5 9.79 -1.08 6.82
CA ALA A 5 9.65 -1.21 5.37
C ALA A 5 9.24 0.14 4.78
N GLU A 6 9.75 0.44 3.59
CA GLU A 6 9.43 1.63 2.82
C GLU A 6 9.00 1.20 1.42
N THR A 7 7.98 1.86 0.88
CA THR A 7 7.52 1.68 -0.49
C THR A 7 7.25 3.04 -1.11
N VAL A 8 7.85 3.30 -2.26
CA VAL A 8 7.61 4.51 -3.05
C VAL A 8 6.50 4.24 -4.06
N VAL A 9 5.50 5.13 -4.11
CA VAL A 9 4.40 5.06 -5.08
C VAL A 9 4.53 6.24 -6.03
N HIS A 10 4.61 5.94 -7.33
CA HIS A 10 4.74 6.93 -8.38
C HIS A 10 3.37 7.21 -8.97
N PHE A 11 2.89 8.44 -8.85
CA PHE A 11 1.63 8.87 -9.46
C PHE A 11 1.83 9.35 -10.90
N ALA A 12 0.73 9.36 -11.65
CA ALA A 12 0.63 10.09 -12.89
C ALA A 12 0.64 11.61 -12.63
N ASP A 13 0.85 12.39 -13.67
CA ASP A 13 0.62 13.84 -13.60
C ASP A 13 -0.90 14.05 -13.80
N LEU A 14 -1.62 14.26 -12.70
CA LEU A 14 -3.08 14.44 -12.71
C LEU A 14 -3.43 15.90 -13.01
N THR A 15 -4.49 16.08 -13.78
CA THR A 15 -5.14 17.38 -13.95
C THR A 15 -6.02 17.71 -12.75
N ASP A 16 -6.29 19.00 -12.53
CA ASP A 16 -7.19 19.45 -11.46
C ASP A 16 -8.60 18.83 -11.62
N ASP A 17 -9.09 18.68 -12.86
CA ASP A 17 -10.38 18.04 -13.16
C ASP A 17 -10.42 16.57 -12.72
N GLU A 18 -9.33 15.81 -12.92
CA GLU A 18 -9.23 14.42 -12.47
C GLU A 18 -9.20 14.33 -10.94
N ILE A 19 -8.49 15.25 -10.29
CA ILE A 19 -8.43 15.33 -8.83
C ILE A 19 -9.81 15.66 -8.26
N GLU A 20 -10.49 16.68 -8.79
CA GLU A 20 -11.83 17.07 -8.36
C GLU A 20 -12.84 15.94 -8.54
N ALA A 21 -12.81 15.27 -9.70
CA ALA A 21 -13.67 14.12 -9.97
C ALA A 21 -13.43 12.98 -8.98
N TYR A 22 -12.17 12.68 -8.66
CA TYR A 22 -11.84 11.64 -7.69
C TYR A 22 -12.27 12.03 -6.26
N VAL A 23 -12.02 13.27 -5.84
CA VAL A 23 -12.45 13.79 -4.53
C VAL A 23 -13.97 13.73 -4.38
N ALA A 24 -14.72 14.03 -5.45
CA ALA A 24 -16.18 13.98 -5.44
C ALA A 24 -16.75 12.57 -5.18
N THR A 25 -15.95 11.50 -5.37
CA THR A 25 -16.34 10.12 -5.01
C THR A 25 -16.40 9.88 -3.50
N GLY A 26 -15.69 10.70 -2.71
CA GLY A 26 -15.54 10.55 -1.27
C GLY A 26 -14.55 9.46 -0.83
N GLU A 27 -14.10 8.57 -1.72
CA GLU A 27 -13.10 7.53 -1.42
C GLU A 27 -11.79 8.10 -0.84
N PRO A 28 -11.18 9.18 -1.40
CA PRO A 28 -9.93 9.74 -0.88
C PRO A 28 -10.01 10.19 0.58
N LEU A 29 -11.21 10.53 1.05
CA LEU A 29 -11.42 11.06 2.40
C LEU A 29 -11.43 9.97 3.48
N GLN A 30 -11.46 8.69 3.09
CA GLN A 30 -11.59 7.56 4.00
C GLN A 30 -10.26 6.81 4.20
N VAL A 31 -9.18 7.23 3.53
CA VAL A 31 -7.91 6.49 3.48
C VAL A 31 -6.71 7.40 3.70
N ALA A 32 -5.62 6.83 4.22
CA ALA A 32 -4.37 7.56 4.38
C ALA A 32 -3.77 7.91 3.02
N GLY A 33 -3.25 9.13 2.88
CA GLY A 33 -2.63 9.59 1.63
C GLY A 33 -3.63 9.89 0.51
N ALA A 34 -4.94 9.85 0.78
CA ALA A 34 -6.00 10.19 -0.16
C ALA A 34 -6.00 9.38 -1.46
N PHE A 35 -5.55 8.12 -1.40
CA PHE A 35 -5.63 7.18 -2.51
C PHE A 35 -5.81 5.73 -2.05
N THR A 36 -6.35 4.91 -2.94
CA THR A 36 -6.38 3.45 -2.82
C THR A 36 -5.57 2.83 -3.95
N ILE A 37 -4.78 1.79 -3.64
CA ILE A 37 -4.00 1.04 -4.63
C ILE A 37 -4.86 0.05 -5.42
N ASP A 38 -6.00 -0.33 -4.87
CA ASP A 38 -6.93 -1.35 -5.36
C ASP A 38 -8.37 -0.84 -5.57
N GLY A 39 -8.58 0.47 -5.42
CA GLY A 39 -9.87 1.14 -5.63
C GLY A 39 -9.84 2.17 -6.76
N LEU A 40 -10.62 3.25 -6.63
CA LEU A 40 -10.77 4.28 -7.66
C LEU A 40 -9.50 5.12 -7.87
N GLY A 41 -8.57 5.13 -6.91
CA GLY A 41 -7.27 5.78 -7.05
C GLY A 41 -6.26 4.98 -7.88
N ALA A 42 -6.49 3.68 -8.11
CA ALA A 42 -5.54 2.79 -8.75
C ALA A 42 -5.10 3.23 -10.17
N PRO A 43 -5.98 3.77 -11.04
CA PRO A 43 -5.59 4.26 -12.37
C PRO A 43 -4.54 5.38 -12.35
N PHE A 44 -4.38 6.08 -11.22
CA PHE A 44 -3.41 7.16 -11.06
C PHE A 44 -2.01 6.67 -10.67
N VAL A 45 -1.83 5.38 -10.36
CA VAL A 45 -0.53 4.81 -9.99
C VAL A 45 0.22 4.35 -11.24
N ARG A 46 1.37 4.96 -11.52
CA ARG A 46 2.27 4.58 -12.63
C ARG A 46 3.24 3.47 -12.28
N GLY A 47 3.61 3.36 -11.02
CA GLY A 47 4.60 2.40 -10.59
C GLY A 47 4.77 2.37 -9.08
N ILE A 48 5.36 1.28 -8.60
CA ILE A 48 5.65 1.05 -7.20
C ILE A 48 7.08 0.51 -7.11
N GLU A 49 7.87 1.11 -6.21
CA GLU A 49 9.20 0.64 -5.86
C GLU A 49 9.19 0.19 -4.40
N GLY A 50 9.30 -1.13 -4.18
CA GLY A 50 9.17 -1.75 -2.85
C GLY A 50 8.07 -2.82 -2.85
N ASP A 51 7.45 -3.05 -1.69
CA ASP A 51 6.39 -4.05 -1.55
C ASP A 51 4.98 -3.41 -1.50
N HIS A 52 4.08 -3.92 -2.33
CA HIS A 52 2.70 -3.38 -2.45
C HIS A 52 1.87 -3.62 -1.18
N THR A 53 2.17 -4.66 -0.41
CA THR A 53 1.43 -4.97 0.82
C THR A 53 1.65 -3.91 1.91
N ASN A 54 2.82 -3.27 1.91
CA ASN A 54 3.12 -2.11 2.75
C ASN A 54 2.23 -0.92 2.39
N VAL A 55 1.90 -0.72 1.10
CA VAL A 55 0.95 0.30 0.64
C VAL A 55 -0.46 0.01 1.13
N VAL A 56 -0.86 -1.27 1.14
CA VAL A 56 -2.14 -1.71 1.73
C VAL A 56 -2.16 -1.49 3.25
N GLY A 57 -1.01 -1.51 3.91
CA GLY A 57 -0.85 -1.14 5.32
C GLY A 57 0.03 -2.08 6.15
N LEU A 58 0.57 -3.15 5.57
CA LEU A 58 1.45 -4.09 6.26
C LEU A 58 2.40 -4.81 5.29
N SER A 59 3.70 -4.57 5.42
CA SER A 59 4.71 -5.31 4.66
C SER A 59 4.72 -6.79 5.06
N LEU A 60 4.09 -7.64 4.26
CA LEU A 60 4.09 -9.10 4.48
C LEU A 60 5.49 -9.72 4.34
N PRO A 61 6.35 -9.28 3.39
CA PRO A 61 7.73 -9.75 3.35
C PRO A 61 8.50 -9.46 4.64
N LEU A 62 8.40 -8.24 5.18
CA LEU A 62 9.05 -7.88 6.43
C LEU A 62 8.47 -8.64 7.62
N LEU A 63 7.13 -8.74 7.71
CA LEU A 63 6.47 -9.50 8.77
C LEU A 63 6.94 -10.96 8.76
N ARG A 64 7.02 -11.59 7.59
CA ARG A 64 7.51 -12.97 7.42
C ARG A 64 8.94 -13.12 7.95
N GLU A 65 9.81 -12.15 7.72
CA GLU A 65 11.19 -12.16 8.23
C GLU A 65 11.24 -12.00 9.76
N LEU A 66 10.47 -11.06 10.31
CA LEU A 66 10.37 -10.87 11.75
C LEU A 66 9.78 -12.10 12.48
N LEU A 67 8.78 -12.76 11.89
CA LEU A 67 8.22 -14.00 12.42
C LEU A 67 9.26 -15.14 12.40
N ARG A 68 10.05 -15.22 11.32
CA ARG A 68 11.13 -16.21 11.22
C ARG A 68 12.18 -16.00 12.32
N ASP A 69 12.52 -14.77 12.64
CA ASP A 69 13.45 -14.45 13.73
C ASP A 69 12.92 -14.86 15.11
N LEU A 70 11.59 -14.95 15.25
CA LEU A 70 10.91 -15.48 16.43
C LEU A 70 10.71 -17.00 16.39
N GLY A 71 11.19 -17.68 15.35
CA GLY A 71 11.03 -19.13 15.17
C GLY A 71 9.66 -19.56 14.63
N VAL A 72 8.85 -18.63 14.13
CA VAL A 72 7.52 -18.90 13.54
C VAL A 72 7.63 -18.93 12.02
N ARG A 73 7.15 -20.00 11.36
CA ARG A 73 7.12 -20.07 9.90
C ARG A 73 5.80 -19.54 9.38
N TRP A 74 5.84 -18.79 8.28
CA TRP A 74 4.64 -18.26 7.64
C TRP A 74 3.62 -19.34 7.27
N SER A 75 4.09 -20.49 6.77
CA SER A 75 3.25 -21.63 6.40
C SER A 75 2.45 -22.23 7.57
N ASP A 76 2.89 -21.98 8.81
CA ASP A 76 2.21 -22.48 10.00
C ASP A 76 1.00 -21.59 10.38
N LEU A 77 0.88 -20.39 9.79
CA LEU A 77 -0.23 -19.44 10.02
C LEU A 77 -1.40 -19.63 9.04
N THR A 78 -1.23 -20.48 8.03
CA THR A 78 -2.22 -20.71 6.97
C THR A 78 -2.98 -22.03 7.12
N THR A 79 -2.83 -22.69 8.26
CA THR A 79 -3.54 -23.92 8.66
C THR A 79 -4.55 -23.58 9.74
#